data_AF-A0A958ZAB1-F1
#
_entry.id   AF-A0A958ZAB1-F1
#
_cell.length_a   1.000
_cell.length_b   1.000
_cell.length_c   1.000
_cell.angle_alpha   90.00
_cell.angle_beta   90.00
_cell.angle_gamma   90.00
#
_symmetry.space_group_name_H-M   'P 1'
#
loop_
_entity.id
_entity.type
_entity.pdbx_description
1 polymer ?
#
loop_
_entity_poly.entity_id
_entity_poly.type
_entity_poly.pdbx_seq_one_letter_code
_entity_poly.pdbx_strand_id
1 'polypeptide(L)'
;GLNTVRIITQLNAEDKVDIIGSRLRITVNSAVDNLAAGNIAAPIDPDSGVVTGPGVYSDITKEDEEKHPVTGVPIIGFKIPFWNETLAMVKEAALLHKENRSIGWDVAITDEGPELIEGNHDWCKLLWQLPVKHGLKPVLEKYKKEYLDK
;
A
#
# COMPACT_ATOMS: atom_id res chain seq x y z
N GLY A 1 -4.35 11.04 13.29
CA GLY A 1 -3.70 11.50 12.05
C GLY A 1 -4.58 11.16 10.88
N LEU A 2 -4.13 11.46 9.68
CA LEU A 2 -4.75 10.97 8.44
C LEU A 2 -4.33 9.51 8.23
N ASN A 3 -5.26 8.61 7.95
CA ASN A 3 -4.94 7.28 7.44
C ASN A 3 -4.80 7.35 5.92
N THR A 4 -3.90 6.55 5.35
CA THR A 4 -3.64 6.56 3.91
C THR A 4 -3.51 5.15 3.36
N VAL A 5 -3.66 5.04 2.05
CA VAL A 5 -3.39 3.81 1.33
C VAL A 5 -2.08 3.93 0.57
N ARG A 6 -1.15 3.01 0.85
CA ARG A 6 0.06 2.80 0.07
C ARG A 6 -0.26 1.83 -1.07
N ILE A 7 -0.13 2.27 -2.32
CA ILE A 7 -0.30 1.42 -3.51
C ILE A 7 1.01 1.37 -4.28
N ILE A 8 1.50 0.17 -4.57
CA ILE A 8 2.77 -0.02 -5.27
C ILE A 8 2.47 -0.43 -6.71
N THR A 9 2.82 0.45 -7.64
CA THR A 9 2.74 0.22 -9.08
C THR A 9 4.10 -0.23 -9.63
N GLN A 10 4.07 -1.13 -10.61
CA GLN A 10 5.22 -1.59 -11.36
C GLN A 10 4.90 -1.58 -12.86
N LEU A 11 5.74 -0.96 -13.67
CA LEU A 11 5.65 -1.05 -15.13
C LEU A 11 6.28 -2.35 -15.61
N ASN A 12 5.52 -3.16 -16.35
CA ASN A 12 6.02 -4.37 -17.00
C ASN A 12 6.75 -4.07 -18.31
N ALA A 13 7.27 -5.08 -19.01
CA ALA A 13 7.98 -4.88 -20.28
C ALA A 13 7.17 -4.16 -21.37
N GLU A 14 5.84 -4.10 -21.30
CA GLU A 14 5.00 -3.40 -22.28
C GLU A 14 4.60 -1.99 -21.83
N ASP A 15 5.23 -1.47 -20.76
CA ASP A 15 4.87 -0.23 -20.08
C ASP A 15 3.40 -0.19 -19.61
N LYS A 16 2.83 -1.36 -19.31
CA LYS A 16 1.53 -1.47 -18.62
C LYS A 16 1.77 -1.49 -17.10
N VAL A 17 0.79 -0.95 -16.36
CA VAL A 17 0.86 -0.81 -14.90
C VAL A 17 0.29 -2.02 -14.20
N ASP A 18 1.15 -2.76 -13.50
CA ASP A 18 0.76 -3.82 -12.57
C ASP A 18 0.74 -3.28 -11.14
N ILE A 19 -0.27 -3.65 -10.35
CA ILE A 19 -0.34 -3.36 -8.93
C ILE A 19 0.26 -4.54 -8.18
N ILE A 20 1.39 -4.32 -7.50
CA ILE A 20 2.14 -5.38 -6.82
C ILE A 20 1.95 -5.38 -5.30
N GLY A 21 1.21 -4.40 -4.75
CA GLY A 21 0.81 -4.41 -3.36
C GLY A 21 0.01 -3.18 -2.94
N SER A 22 -0.91 -3.40 -2.01
CA SER A 22 -1.75 -2.34 -1.42
C SER A 22 -1.78 -2.51 0.11
N ARG A 23 -1.48 -1.45 0.86
CA ARG A 23 -1.45 -1.47 2.33
C ARG A 23 -2.21 -0.29 2.89
N LEU A 24 -3.08 -0.55 3.86
CA LEU A 24 -3.69 0.50 4.66
C LEU A 24 -2.69 0.89 5.76
N ARG A 25 -2.31 2.16 5.83
CA ARG A 25 -1.56 2.74 6.96
C ARG A 25 -2.55 3.37 7.92
N ILE A 26 -2.53 2.92 9.17
CA ILE A 26 -3.51 3.28 10.19
C ILE A 26 -2.79 4.01 11.31
N THR A 27 -3.18 5.27 11.53
CA THR A 27 -2.60 6.12 12.57
C THR A 27 -3.07 5.73 13.97
N VAL A 28 -2.15 5.60 14.91
CA VAL A 28 -2.43 5.30 16.33
C VAL A 28 -1.88 6.43 17.18
N ASN A 29 -2.75 7.35 17.65
CA ASN A 29 -2.38 8.52 18.46
C ASN A 29 -1.23 9.37 17.88
N SER A 30 -1.08 9.38 16.55
CA SER A 30 -0.01 10.10 15.85
C SER A 30 -0.58 11.13 14.88
N ALA A 31 0.18 12.21 14.66
CA ALA A 31 -0.10 13.22 13.64
C ALA A 31 0.35 12.77 12.23
N VAL A 32 1.25 11.79 12.15
CA VAL A 32 1.79 11.24 10.90
C VAL A 32 1.40 9.76 10.75
N ASP A 33 1.39 9.25 9.53
CA ASP A 33 0.90 7.91 9.14
C ASP A 33 2.01 6.91 8.79
N ASN A 34 3.22 7.19 9.23
CA ASN A 34 4.39 6.33 9.02
C ASN A 34 4.42 5.15 10.01
N LEU A 35 4.68 3.94 9.52
CA LEU A 35 4.82 2.72 10.34
C LEU A 35 5.89 2.90 11.44
N ALA A 36 7.00 3.58 11.13
CA ALA A 36 8.09 3.83 12.08
C ALA A 36 7.69 4.76 13.24
N ALA A 37 6.56 5.47 13.13
CA ALA A 37 6.03 6.35 14.18
C ALA A 37 5.15 5.61 15.20
N GLY A 38 5.13 4.27 15.18
CA GLY A 38 4.30 3.45 16.08
C GLY A 38 2.88 3.20 15.56
N ASN A 39 2.63 3.50 14.29
CA ASN A 39 1.38 3.18 13.60
C ASN A 39 1.34 1.71 13.18
N ILE A 40 0.19 1.25 12.69
CA ILE A 40 0.01 -0.10 12.18
C ILE A 40 -0.27 -0.09 10.67
N ALA A 41 0.06 -1.18 9.99
CA ALA A 41 -0.30 -1.39 8.59
C ALA A 41 -1.05 -2.70 8.40
N ALA A 42 -2.01 -2.73 7.48
CA ALA A 42 -2.80 -3.92 7.18
C ALA A 42 -2.80 -4.22 5.67
N PRO A 43 -2.87 -5.50 5.25
CA PRO A 43 -2.92 -5.86 3.84
C PRO A 43 -4.30 -5.55 3.26
N ILE A 44 -4.32 -4.94 2.07
CA ILE A 44 -5.53 -4.77 1.26
C ILE A 44 -5.44 -5.75 0.09
N ASP A 45 -6.55 -6.44 -0.18
CA ASP A 45 -6.73 -7.18 -1.42
C ASP A 45 -6.92 -6.21 -2.60
N PRO A 46 -6.02 -6.20 -3.60
CA PRO A 46 -6.08 -5.24 -4.69
C PRO A 46 -7.31 -5.38 -5.57
N ASP A 47 -7.95 -6.56 -5.63
CA ASP A 47 -9.12 -6.78 -6.49
C ASP A 47 -10.41 -6.25 -5.84
N SER A 48 -10.59 -6.44 -4.54
CA SER A 48 -11.81 -6.04 -3.83
C SER A 48 -11.71 -4.70 -3.09
N GLY A 49 -10.50 -4.24 -2.77
CA GLY A 49 -10.27 -3.09 -1.90
C GLY A 49 -10.60 -3.36 -0.44
N VAL A 50 -10.68 -4.63 -0.03
CA VAL A 50 -10.97 -5.04 1.35
C VAL A 50 -9.69 -5.34 2.10
N VAL A 51 -9.62 -4.90 3.36
CA VAL A 51 -8.54 -5.26 4.28
C VAL A 51 -8.69 -6.71 4.69
N THR A 52 -7.68 -7.54 4.41
CA THR A 52 -7.77 -9.01 4.53
C THR A 52 -7.03 -9.59 5.74
N GLY A 53 -6.29 -8.76 6.47
CA GLY A 53 -5.48 -9.19 7.61
C GLY A 53 -5.43 -8.12 8.69
N PRO A 54 -4.91 -8.49 9.87
CA PRO A 54 -4.82 -7.58 11.01
C PRO A 54 -3.82 -6.45 10.74
N GLY A 55 -3.87 -5.42 11.59
CA GLY A 55 -2.84 -4.38 11.64
C GLY A 55 -1.57 -4.91 12.31
N VAL A 56 -0.41 -4.67 11.71
CA VAL A 56 0.89 -5.05 12.26
C VAL A 56 1.76 -3.83 12.52
N TYR A 57 2.55 -3.88 13.60
CA TYR A 57 3.55 -2.88 13.92
C TYR A 57 4.88 -3.20 13.22
N SER A 58 5.76 -2.20 13.01
CA SER A 58 7.15 -2.47 12.61
C SER A 58 7.94 -3.24 13.67
N ASP A 59 7.56 -3.06 14.95
CA ASP A 59 8.06 -3.87 16.05
C ASP A 59 7.32 -5.22 16.05
N ILE A 60 7.97 -6.23 15.50
CA ILE A 60 7.43 -7.58 15.34
C ILE A 60 7.26 -8.34 16.66
N THR A 61 7.69 -7.76 17.79
CA THR A 61 7.47 -8.33 19.13
C THR A 61 6.09 -7.97 19.68
N LYS A 62 5.40 -7.00 19.08
CA LYS A 62 4.02 -6.66 19.42
C LYS A 62 3.05 -7.63 18.74
N GLU A 63 1.96 -7.89 19.45
CA GLU A 63 0.82 -8.63 18.89
C GLU A 63 0.18 -7.85 17.74
N ASP A 64 -0.40 -8.62 16.82
CA ASP A 64 -1.23 -8.09 15.76
C ASP A 64 -2.54 -7.51 16.32
N GLU A 65 -3.05 -6.47 15.66
CA GLU A 65 -4.29 -5.79 16.06
C GLU A 65 -5.44 -6.18 15.12
N GLU A 66 -6.47 -6.85 15.63
CA GLU A 66 -7.70 -7.10 14.85
C GLU A 66 -8.62 -5.89 14.79
N LYS A 67 -8.47 -4.97 15.76
CA LYS A 67 -9.25 -3.75 15.91
C LYS A 67 -8.32 -2.57 16.10
N HIS A 68 -8.73 -1.40 15.66
CA HIS A 68 -7.98 -0.19 15.90
C HIS A 68 -7.85 0.05 17.43
N PRO A 69 -6.63 0.21 17.98
CA PRO A 69 -6.40 0.22 19.43
C PRO A 69 -7.08 1.38 20.18
N VAL A 70 -7.33 2.49 19.47
CA VAL A 70 -8.06 3.66 20.02
C VAL A 70 -9.57 3.62 19.78
N THR A 71 -10.03 3.42 18.54
CA THR A 71 -11.45 3.54 18.17
C THR A 71 -12.24 2.24 18.31
N GLY A 72 -11.57 1.09 18.43
CA GLY A 72 -12.19 -0.23 18.48
C GLY A 72 -12.80 -0.72 17.15
N VAL A 73 -12.65 0.04 16.07
CA VAL A 73 -13.15 -0.33 14.74
C VAL A 73 -12.43 -1.58 14.22
N PRO A 74 -13.14 -2.61 13.71
CA PRO A 74 -12.53 -3.77 13.08
C PRO A 74 -11.64 -3.38 11.89
N ILE A 75 -10.44 -3.94 11.84
CA ILE A 75 -9.50 -3.72 10.74
C ILE A 75 -9.82 -4.65 9.57
N ILE A 76 -9.96 -5.94 9.86
CA ILE A 76 -10.28 -6.96 8.84
C ILE A 76 -11.72 -6.76 8.35
N GLY A 77 -11.91 -6.83 7.03
CA GLY A 77 -13.20 -6.64 6.37
C GLY A 77 -13.54 -5.17 6.08
N PHE A 78 -12.73 -4.22 6.53
CA PHE A 78 -12.91 -2.82 6.16
C PHE A 78 -12.70 -2.64 4.64
N LYS A 79 -13.68 -2.06 3.96
CA LYS A 79 -13.62 -1.77 2.52
C LYS A 79 -13.17 -0.33 2.31
N ILE A 80 -12.08 -0.14 1.56
CA ILE A 80 -11.60 1.19 1.18
C ILE A 80 -12.63 1.86 0.26
N PRO A 81 -13.16 3.04 0.62
CA PRO A 81 -14.03 3.83 -0.26
C PRO A 81 -13.29 4.22 -1.55
N PHE A 82 -14.04 4.36 -2.65
CA PHE A 82 -13.49 4.80 -3.95
C PHE A 82 -12.31 3.98 -4.46
N TRP A 83 -12.30 2.66 -4.20
CA TRP A 83 -11.15 1.81 -4.51
C TRP A 83 -10.79 1.77 -6.00
N ASN A 84 -11.80 1.70 -6.87
CA ASN A 84 -11.58 1.62 -8.31
C ASN A 84 -11.02 2.94 -8.86
N GLU A 85 -11.54 4.06 -8.36
CA GLU A 85 -11.11 5.42 -8.67
C GLU A 85 -9.66 5.64 -8.19
N THR A 86 -9.36 5.14 -6.99
CA THR A 86 -8.00 5.15 -6.42
C THR A 86 -7.02 4.41 -7.33
N LEU A 87 -7.38 3.19 -7.76
CA LEU A 87 -6.55 2.40 -8.67
C LEU A 87 -6.39 3.06 -10.05
N ALA A 88 -7.44 3.68 -10.57
CA ALA A 88 -7.38 4.41 -11.83
C ALA A 88 -6.41 5.59 -11.74
N MET A 89 -6.54 6.40 -10.69
CA MET A 89 -5.68 7.58 -10.45
C MET A 89 -4.20 7.21 -10.35
N VAL A 90 -3.84 6.19 -9.54
CA VAL A 90 -2.42 5.80 -9.40
C VAL A 90 -1.84 5.16 -10.66
N LYS A 91 -2.67 4.46 -11.45
CA LYS A 91 -2.25 3.91 -12.75
C LYS A 91 -1.99 5.01 -13.77
N GLU A 92 -2.85 6.02 -13.83
CA GLU A 92 -2.65 7.19 -14.68
C GLU A 92 -1.36 7.94 -14.27
N ALA A 93 -1.19 8.21 -12.97
CA ALA A 93 0.00 8.88 -12.44
C ALA A 93 1.30 8.11 -12.75
N ALA A 94 1.30 6.77 -12.64
CA ALA A 94 2.46 5.94 -12.97
C ALA A 94 2.87 5.99 -14.44
N LEU A 95 1.95 6.30 -15.35
CA LEU A 95 2.23 6.41 -16.78
C LEU A 95 2.80 7.77 -17.18
N LEU A 96 2.72 8.79 -16.33
CA LEU A 96 3.29 10.11 -16.57
C LEU A 96 4.84 10.13 -16.42
N HIS A 97 5.39 9.22 -15.62
CA HIS A 97 6.83 9.15 -15.28
C HIS A 97 7.41 7.74 -15.51
N LYS A 98 7.40 7.28 -16.76
CA LYS A 98 7.79 5.91 -17.13
C LYS A 98 9.26 5.57 -16.86
N GLU A 99 10.11 6.57 -16.70
CA GLU A 99 11.50 6.43 -16.25
C GLU A 99 11.58 5.81 -14.86
N ASN A 100 10.59 6.06 -14.01
CA ASN A 100 10.47 5.43 -12.70
C ASN A 100 9.49 4.25 -12.78
N ARG A 101 10.02 3.08 -13.09
CA ARG A 101 9.22 1.87 -13.34
C ARG A 101 8.53 1.31 -12.08
N SER A 102 8.88 1.77 -10.87
CA SER A 102 8.34 1.23 -9.62
C SER A 102 8.10 2.34 -8.60
N ILE A 103 6.85 2.58 -8.24
CA ILE A 103 6.46 3.72 -7.38
C ILE A 103 5.49 3.24 -6.31
N GLY A 104 5.71 3.66 -5.06
CA GLY A 104 4.74 3.55 -3.98
C GLY A 104 4.00 4.86 -3.80
N TRP A 105 2.72 4.88 -4.14
CA TRP A 105 1.83 6.02 -4.04
C TRP A 105 1.17 6.06 -2.68
N ASP A 106 1.20 7.22 -2.05
CA ASP A 106 0.43 7.50 -0.84
C ASP A 106 -0.83 8.26 -1.22
N VAL A 107 -1.98 7.69 -0.87
CA VAL A 107 -3.29 8.23 -1.22
C VAL A 107 -4.12 8.48 0.03
N ALA A 108 -4.65 9.69 0.14
CA ALA A 108 -5.71 10.02 1.09
C ALA A 108 -7.05 9.62 0.49
N ILE A 109 -7.95 9.07 1.30
CA ILE A 109 -9.35 8.84 0.90
C ILE A 109 -10.19 9.88 1.63
N THR A 110 -10.77 10.82 0.89
CA THR A 110 -11.62 11.90 1.41
C THR A 110 -13.09 11.60 1.13
N ASP A 111 -13.99 12.44 1.65
CA ASP A 111 -15.43 12.33 1.38
C ASP A 111 -15.78 12.60 -0.10
N GLU A 112 -14.92 13.31 -0.82
CA GLU A 112 -15.09 13.68 -2.23
C GLU A 112 -14.35 12.74 -3.19
N GLY A 113 -13.46 11.87 -2.68
CA GLY A 113 -12.71 10.90 -3.48
C GLY A 113 -11.25 10.73 -3.05
N PRO A 114 -10.46 9.98 -3.84
CA PRO A 114 -9.05 9.78 -3.56
C PRO A 114 -8.22 11.03 -3.94
N GLU A 115 -7.27 11.39 -3.08
CA GLU A 115 -6.29 12.45 -3.34
C GLU A 115 -4.86 11.90 -3.24
N LEU A 116 -4.07 12.13 -4.29
CA LEU A 116 -2.68 11.71 -4.35
C LEU A 116 -1.81 12.65 -3.50
N ILE A 117 -1.14 12.11 -2.48
CA ILE A 117 -0.26 12.89 -1.60
C ILE A 117 1.15 12.96 -2.18
N GLU A 118 1.74 11.79 -2.46
CA GLU A 118 3.12 11.69 -2.97
C GLU A 118 3.40 10.35 -3.66
N GLY A 119 4.48 10.31 -4.45
CA GLY A 119 5.03 9.11 -5.07
C GLY A 119 6.44 8.82 -4.57
N ASN A 120 6.66 7.60 -4.06
CA ASN A 120 7.92 7.17 -3.46
C ASN A 120 8.69 6.19 -4.37
N HIS A 121 9.90 6.55 -4.77
CA HIS A 121 10.80 5.66 -5.53
C HIS A 121 11.37 4.53 -4.66
N ASP A 122 11.66 4.79 -3.37
CA ASP A 122 11.94 3.76 -2.38
C ASP A 122 10.76 3.56 -1.43
N TRP A 123 9.82 2.73 -1.87
CA TRP A 123 8.52 2.56 -1.24
C TRP A 123 8.49 1.66 0.01
N CYS A 124 9.63 1.39 0.64
CA CYS A 124 9.78 0.60 1.87
C CYS A 124 9.28 -0.86 1.78
N LYS A 125 10.20 -1.79 1.55
CA LYS A 125 9.89 -3.21 1.33
C LYS A 125 9.40 -3.90 2.60
N LEU A 126 9.72 -3.34 3.77
CA LEU A 126 9.18 -3.78 5.05
C LEU A 126 7.67 -3.55 5.12
N LEU A 127 7.17 -2.34 4.79
CA LEU A 127 5.74 -2.04 4.75
C LEU A 127 4.99 -2.95 3.76
N TRP A 128 5.62 -3.27 2.64
CA TRP A 128 5.05 -4.17 1.65
C TRP A 128 4.94 -5.61 2.16
N GLN A 129 6.00 -6.16 2.76
CA GLN A 129 6.07 -7.58 3.11
C GLN A 129 5.43 -7.90 4.46
N LEU A 130 5.62 -7.04 5.46
CA LEU A 130 5.30 -7.35 6.84
C LEU A 130 3.81 -7.69 7.06
N PRO A 131 2.84 -6.91 6.52
CA PRO A 131 1.42 -7.19 6.76
C PRO A 131 0.90 -8.46 6.09
N VAL A 132 1.61 -9.03 5.11
CA VAL A 132 1.24 -10.32 4.48
C VAL A 132 2.00 -11.51 5.04
N LYS A 133 2.98 -11.30 5.93
CA LYS A 133 3.71 -12.36 6.65
C LYS A 133 4.40 -13.42 5.79
N HIS A 134 4.72 -13.11 4.53
CA HIS A 134 5.54 -13.98 3.68
C HIS A 134 6.43 -13.19 2.74
N GLY A 135 7.51 -13.82 2.24
CA GLY A 135 8.44 -13.20 1.31
C GLY A 135 7.77 -12.80 -0.01
N LEU A 136 8.04 -11.58 -0.48
CA LEU A 136 7.48 -11.06 -1.75
C LEU A 136 8.54 -10.84 -2.84
N LYS A 137 9.82 -11.12 -2.57
CA LYS A 137 10.90 -11.03 -3.56
C LYS A 137 10.58 -11.69 -4.93
N PRO A 138 9.95 -12.89 -5.01
CA PRO A 138 9.62 -13.50 -6.29
C PRO A 138 8.74 -12.63 -7.21
N VAL A 139 7.90 -11.76 -6.63
CA VAL A 139 7.08 -10.81 -7.41
C VAL A 139 7.96 -9.84 -8.18
N LEU A 140 9.07 -9.37 -7.58
CA LEU A 140 9.99 -8.43 -8.23
C LEU A 140 10.91 -9.11 -9.25
N GLU A 141 11.31 -10.37 -9.02
CA GLU A 141 12.20 -11.09 -9.94
C GLU A 141 11.60 -11.26 -11.34
N LYS A 142 10.26 -11.38 -11.44
CA LYS A 142 9.54 -11.36 -12.73
C LYS A 142 9.91 -10.14 -13.56
N TYR A 143 9.76 -8.95 -12.99
CA TYR A 143 10.00 -7.68 -13.69
C TYR A 143 11.47 -7.42 -13.97
N LYS A 144 12.36 -7.86 -13.07
CA LYS A 144 13.80 -7.80 -13.28
C LYS A 144 14.21 -8.62 -14.50
N LYS A 145 13.70 -9.86 -14.63
CA LYS A 145 13.97 -10.72 -15.79
C LYS A 145 13.46 -10.08 -17.08
N GLU A 146 12.20 -9.65 -17.09
CA GLU A 146 11.59 -8.95 -18.23
C GLU A 146 12.37 -7.70 -18.69
N TYR A 147 12.97 -6.97 -17.75
CA TYR A 147 13.77 -5.79 -18.06
C TYR A 147 15.15 -6.13 -18.63
N LEU A 148 15.80 -7.19 -18.13
CA LEU A 148 17.12 -7.61 -18.59
C LEU A 148 17.09 -8.36 -19.92
N ASP A 149 15.97 -9.00 -20.24
CA ASP A 149 15.76 -9.75 -21.48
C ASP A 149 15.34 -8.84 -22.67
N LYS A 150 15.19 -7.52 -22.45
CA LYS A 150 14.98 -6.49 -23.48
C LYS A 150 16.30 -5.97 -24.03
#